data_AF-A9WJS8-F1
#
_entry.id   AF-A9WJS8-F1
#
_cell.length_a   1.000
_cell.length_b   1.000
_cell.length_c   1.000
_cell.angle_alpha   90.00
_cell.angle_beta   90.00
_cell.angle_gamma   90.00
#
_symmetry.space_group_name_H-M   'P 1'
#
loop_
_entity.id
_entity.type
_entity.pdbx_description
1 polymer ?
#
loop_
_entity_poly.entity_id
_entity_poly.type
_entity_poly.pdbx_seq_one_letter_code
_entity_poly.pdbx_strand_id
1 'polypeptide(L)'
;MQLSPQLWQQIIAATQSQPTWHERLSRWYHTQSNPTIHLVILREPYLSRILSGQKRIESRFAHDRRPPFGRVAVGDILLLKGAGGPLAGLALATEVISRPLSAGEIHEIRRAYEHDLAIADPDFWSAHATARYVTLVWIDDVWPLPPLPLPRRDRRGWVIVQR
;
A
#
# COMPACT_ATOMS: atom_id res chain seq x y z
N MET A 1 8.91 -8.26 9.04
CA MET A 1 10.17 -7.71 8.49
C MET A 1 10.46 -6.47 9.28
N GLN A 2 11.63 -6.32 9.91
CA GLN A 2 11.95 -5.09 10.64
C GLN A 2 12.76 -4.14 9.76
N LEU A 3 12.47 -2.84 9.84
CA LEU A 3 13.35 -1.81 9.28
C LEU A 3 14.46 -1.51 10.27
N SER A 4 15.65 -1.15 9.77
CA SER A 4 16.74 -0.72 10.63
C SER A 4 16.42 0.62 11.28
N PRO A 5 16.97 0.92 12.48
CA PRO A 5 16.83 2.23 13.11
C PRO A 5 17.29 3.38 12.21
N GLN A 6 18.38 3.18 11.46
CA GLN A 6 18.89 4.16 10.51
C GLN A 6 17.87 4.47 9.39
N LEU A 7 17.20 3.45 8.84
CA LEU A 7 16.19 3.68 7.81
C LEU A 7 14.96 4.39 8.41
N TRP A 8 14.55 4.06 9.63
CA TRP A 8 13.48 4.79 10.32
C TRP A 8 13.81 6.28 10.49
N GLN A 9 15.03 6.60 10.93
CA GLN A 9 15.49 7.98 11.05
C GLN A 9 15.47 8.71 9.70
N GLN A 10 15.88 8.05 8.62
CA GLN A 10 15.82 8.62 7.26
C GLN A 10 14.39 8.91 6.82
N ILE A 11 13.45 8.00 7.08
CA ILE A 11 12.03 8.20 6.75
C ILE A 11 11.46 9.39 7.56
N ILE A 12 11.72 9.44 8.87
CA ILE A 12 11.25 10.54 9.73
C ILE A 12 11.85 11.88 9.29
N ALA A 13 13.15 11.92 8.99
CA ALA A 13 13.82 13.11 8.50
C ALA A 13 13.21 13.61 7.17
N ALA A 14 12.87 12.70 6.26
CA ALA A 14 12.23 13.03 4.98
C ALA A 14 10.79 13.57 5.10
N THR A 15 10.22 13.60 6.30
CA THR A 15 8.88 14.17 6.56
C THR A 15 8.94 15.51 7.30
N GLN A 16 10.12 16.05 7.63
CA GLN A 16 10.25 17.29 8.41
C GLN A 16 9.49 18.50 7.83
N SER A 17 9.34 18.58 6.50
CA SER A 17 8.58 19.64 5.82
C SER A 17 7.07 19.38 5.74
N GLN A 18 6.59 18.24 6.25
CA GLN A 18 5.17 17.86 6.30
C GLN A 18 4.83 17.55 7.77
N PRO A 19 4.33 18.54 8.53
CA PRO A 19 4.16 18.43 9.99
C PRO A 19 3.29 17.25 10.42
N THR A 20 2.23 16.94 9.67
CA THR A 20 1.30 15.85 10.00
C THR A 20 1.96 14.47 9.90
N TRP A 21 2.73 14.22 8.83
CA TRP A 21 3.49 12.99 8.64
C TRP A 21 4.65 12.90 9.62
N HIS A 22 5.34 14.01 9.88
CA HIS A 22 6.41 14.04 10.85
C HIS A 22 5.92 13.68 12.25
N GLU A 23 4.82 14.28 12.71
CA GLU A 23 4.21 13.94 13.99
C GLU A 23 3.75 12.47 14.01
N ARG A 24 3.04 12.02 12.97
CA ARG A 24 2.51 10.66 12.87
C ARG A 24 3.62 9.61 13.00
N LEU A 25 4.69 9.75 12.22
CA LEU A 25 5.80 8.80 12.25
C LEU A 25 6.64 8.91 13.52
N SER A 26 6.86 10.11 14.05
CA SER A 26 7.61 10.29 15.29
C SER A 26 6.87 9.66 16.47
N ARG A 27 5.56 9.91 16.58
CA ARG A 27 4.69 9.28 17.59
C ARG A 27 4.74 7.76 17.49
N TRP A 28 4.60 7.23 16.28
CA TRP A 28 4.68 5.80 16.06
C TRP A 28 6.06 5.25 16.46
N TYR A 29 7.15 5.92 16.08
CA TYR A 29 8.52 5.48 16.41
C TYR A 29 8.79 5.46 17.92
N HIS A 30 8.21 6.38 18.69
CA HIS A 30 8.37 6.40 20.15
C HIS A 30 7.46 5.40 20.88
N THR A 31 6.23 5.20 20.40
CA THR A 31 5.25 4.33 21.07
C THR A 31 5.33 2.88 20.61
N GLN A 32 5.84 2.62 19.41
CA GLN A 32 5.88 1.30 18.75
C GLN A 32 4.52 0.60 18.84
N SER A 33 3.44 1.38 18.67
CA SER A 33 2.05 0.95 18.80
C SER A 33 1.27 1.31 17.55
N ASN A 34 -0.05 1.10 17.54
CA ASN A 34 -0.91 1.47 16.43
C ASN A 34 -0.61 2.89 15.89
N PRO A 35 -0.65 3.10 14.56
CA PRO A 35 -1.09 2.17 13.52
C PRO A 35 -0.12 1.05 13.11
N THR A 36 -0.61 0.00 12.42
CA THR A 36 0.26 -1.02 11.81
C THR A 36 1.00 -0.43 10.60
N ILE A 37 2.27 -0.81 10.43
CA ILE A 37 3.07 -0.38 9.28
C ILE A 37 3.12 -1.50 8.24
N HIS A 38 2.74 -1.17 7.01
CA HIS A 38 2.82 -2.06 5.85
C HIS A 38 3.85 -1.58 4.85
N LEU A 39 4.50 -2.52 4.18
CA LEU A 39 5.29 -2.26 2.98
C LEU A 39 4.51 -2.79 1.78
N VAL A 40 4.21 -1.88 0.86
CA VAL A 40 3.45 -2.15 -0.37
C VAL A 40 4.41 -2.08 -1.55
N ILE A 41 4.60 -3.22 -2.23
CA ILE A 41 5.46 -3.31 -3.41
C ILE A 41 4.62 -3.11 -4.66
N LEU A 42 5.00 -2.10 -5.44
CA LEU A 42 4.25 -1.59 -6.58
C LEU A 42 5.12 -1.65 -7.83
N ARG A 43 4.53 -2.04 -8.96
CA ARG A 43 5.15 -1.96 -10.28
C ARG A 43 4.75 -0.64 -10.93
N GLU A 44 5.53 -0.16 -11.88
CA GLU A 44 5.07 0.94 -12.74
C GLU A 44 3.97 0.46 -13.71
N PRO A 45 3.02 1.33 -14.09
CA PRO A 45 2.90 2.75 -13.72
C PRO A 45 2.17 3.00 -12.38
N TYR A 46 1.81 1.95 -11.63
CA TYR A 46 0.94 2.07 -10.46
C TYR A 46 1.57 2.86 -9.32
N LEU A 47 2.88 2.72 -9.09
CA LEU A 47 3.58 3.53 -8.10
C LEU A 47 3.47 5.02 -8.46
N SER A 48 3.83 5.38 -9.70
CA SER A 48 3.73 6.77 -10.16
C SER A 48 2.30 7.30 -10.10
N ARG A 49 1.29 6.48 -10.42
CA ARG A 49 -0.13 6.86 -10.32
C ARG A 49 -0.56 7.13 -8.89
N ILE A 50 -0.08 6.36 -7.90
CA ILE A 50 -0.36 6.64 -6.49
C ILE A 50 0.31 7.96 -6.08
N LEU A 51 1.60 8.12 -6.38
CA LEU A 51 2.38 9.30 -5.98
C LEU A 51 1.85 10.61 -6.59
N SER A 52 1.18 10.54 -7.75
CA SER A 52 0.53 11.67 -8.43
C SER A 52 -0.96 11.82 -8.09
N GLY A 53 -1.53 10.95 -7.26
CA GLY A 53 -2.94 10.96 -6.88
C GLY A 53 -3.92 10.41 -7.94
N GLN A 54 -3.43 9.93 -9.08
CA GLN A 54 -4.27 9.32 -10.12
C GLN A 54 -4.86 7.98 -9.69
N LYS A 55 -4.12 7.18 -8.92
CA LYS A 55 -4.58 5.93 -8.32
C LYS A 55 -4.90 6.18 -6.86
N ARG A 56 -6.16 6.01 -6.48
CA ARG A 56 -6.70 6.28 -5.14
C ARG A 56 -7.08 5.03 -4.35
N ILE A 57 -7.13 3.87 -5.02
CA ILE A 57 -7.36 2.57 -4.38
C ILE A 57 -6.23 1.61 -4.76
N GLU A 58 -5.55 1.04 -3.77
CA GLU A 58 -4.68 -0.12 -3.95
C GLU A 58 -5.48 -1.41 -3.80
N SER A 59 -5.48 -2.24 -4.85
CA SER A 59 -6.27 -3.46 -4.92
C SER A 59 -5.39 -4.70 -4.91
N ARG A 60 -5.79 -5.72 -4.16
CA ARG A 60 -5.18 -7.05 -4.18
C ARG A 60 -6.26 -8.11 -4.35
N PHE A 61 -6.20 -8.78 -5.49
CA PHE A 61 -7.04 -9.93 -5.81
C PHE A 61 -6.20 -11.20 -5.60
N ALA A 62 -6.75 -12.19 -4.90
CA ALA A 62 -6.01 -13.39 -4.53
C ALA A 62 -6.90 -14.64 -4.50
N HIS A 63 -6.29 -15.82 -4.63
CA HIS A 63 -6.96 -17.10 -4.43
C HIS A 63 -7.03 -17.53 -2.95
N ASP A 64 -6.21 -16.90 -2.10
CA ASP A 64 -6.11 -17.18 -0.68
C ASP A 64 -6.19 -15.87 0.14
N ARG A 65 -6.16 -16.00 1.47
CA ARG A 65 -6.32 -14.88 2.41
C ARG A 65 -4.98 -14.31 2.89
N ARG A 66 -3.94 -14.32 2.06
CA ARG A 66 -2.66 -13.70 2.41
C ARG A 66 -2.80 -12.19 2.58
N PRO A 67 -1.88 -11.53 3.34
CA PRO A 67 -1.87 -10.08 3.45
C PRO A 67 -1.92 -9.41 2.06
N PRO A 68 -2.75 -8.36 1.89
CA PRO A 68 -3.39 -7.56 2.95
C PRO A 68 -4.73 -8.07 3.52
N PHE A 69 -5.28 -9.19 3.04
CA PHE A 69 -6.63 -9.64 3.42
C PHE A 69 -6.85 -9.74 4.94
N GLY A 70 -7.73 -8.89 5.49
CA GLY A 70 -8.04 -8.86 6.93
C GLY A 70 -6.85 -8.47 7.82
N ARG A 71 -5.82 -7.82 7.26
CA ARG A 71 -4.59 -7.46 7.98
C ARG A 71 -4.22 -5.98 7.91
N VAL A 72 -4.83 -5.24 6.99
CA VAL A 72 -4.75 -3.78 6.92
C VAL A 72 -6.06 -3.21 7.48
N ALA A 73 -5.96 -2.12 8.23
CA ALA A 73 -7.07 -1.42 8.85
C ALA A 73 -7.01 0.08 8.52
N VAL A 74 -8.12 0.76 8.77
CA VAL A 74 -8.18 2.22 8.68
C VAL A 74 -7.19 2.83 9.68
N GLY A 75 -6.42 3.82 9.21
CA GLY A 75 -5.35 4.47 9.96
C GLY A 75 -3.97 3.84 9.75
N ASP A 76 -3.88 2.66 9.13
CA ASP A 76 -2.60 2.01 8.87
C ASP A 76 -1.72 2.80 7.90
N ILE A 77 -0.40 2.74 8.13
CA ILE A 77 0.59 3.47 7.33
C ILE A 77 1.16 2.53 6.26
N LEU A 78 1.16 3.01 5.03
CA LEU A 78 1.68 2.31 3.87
C LEU A 78 3.02 2.92 3.43
N LEU A 79 4.08 2.13 3.52
CA LEU A 79 5.37 2.42 2.91
C LEU A 79 5.32 1.96 1.44
N LEU A 80 5.39 2.91 0.51
CA LEU A 80 5.27 2.66 -0.93
C LEU A 80 6.65 2.43 -1.55
N LYS A 81 6.86 1.23 -2.09
CA LYS A 81 8.16 0.82 -2.65
C LYS A 81 8.02 0.30 -4.08
N GLY A 82 8.92 0.73 -4.95
CA GLY A 82 9.02 0.19 -6.30
C GLY A 82 9.49 -1.26 -6.30
N ALA A 83 8.94 -2.09 -7.19
CA ALA A 83 9.40 -3.46 -7.41
C ALA A 83 10.86 -3.45 -7.87
N GLY A 84 11.76 -4.02 -7.05
CA GLY A 84 13.22 -3.95 -7.26
C GLY A 84 13.85 -2.57 -7.02
N GLY A 85 13.05 -1.52 -6.89
CA GLY A 85 13.48 -0.14 -6.65
C GLY A 85 13.53 0.27 -5.18
N PRO A 86 13.75 1.55 -4.84
CA PRO A 86 13.79 2.05 -3.47
C PRO A 86 12.38 2.23 -2.85
N LEU A 87 12.34 2.55 -1.57
CA LEU A 87 11.17 3.18 -0.97
C LEU A 87 11.02 4.57 -1.58
N ALA A 88 9.78 4.94 -1.95
CA ALA A 88 9.50 6.12 -2.77
C ALA A 88 8.36 6.98 -2.21
N GLY A 89 7.60 6.52 -1.23
CA GLY A 89 6.54 7.33 -0.64
C GLY A 89 5.88 6.72 0.58
N LEU A 90 4.97 7.50 1.14
CA LEU A 90 4.08 7.17 2.25
C LEU A 90 2.63 7.36 1.79
N ALA A 91 1.72 6.60 2.37
CA ALA A 91 0.29 6.84 2.26
C ALA A 91 -0.43 6.35 3.52
N LEU A 92 -1.64 6.86 3.75
CA LEU A 92 -2.52 6.42 4.82
C LEU A 92 -3.64 5.55 4.24
N ALA A 93 -3.96 4.44 4.90
CA ALA A 93 -5.17 3.67 4.61
C ALA A 93 -6.38 4.36 5.25
N THR A 94 -7.29 4.91 4.44
CA THR A 94 -8.46 5.67 4.92
C THR A 94 -9.74 4.86 4.93
N GLU A 95 -9.88 3.91 4.01
CA GLU A 95 -10.95 2.92 3.99
C GLU A 95 -10.40 1.57 3.57
N VAL A 96 -10.96 0.48 4.11
CA VAL A 96 -10.52 -0.87 3.78
C VAL A 96 -11.72 -1.79 3.62
N ILE A 97 -11.77 -2.49 2.49
CA ILE A 97 -12.67 -3.61 2.27
C ILE A 97 -11.83 -4.87 2.09
N SER A 98 -12.09 -5.92 2.87
CA SER A 98 -11.54 -7.27 2.66
C SER A 98 -12.68 -8.28 2.66
N ARG A 99 -12.94 -8.93 1.52
CA ARG A 99 -14.06 -9.89 1.40
C ARG A 99 -13.80 -11.01 0.41
N PRO A 100 -14.43 -12.19 0.58
CA PRO A 100 -14.50 -13.19 -0.47
C PRO A 100 -15.17 -12.63 -1.73
N LEU A 101 -14.82 -13.22 -2.87
CA LEU A 101 -15.43 -12.98 -4.17
C LEU A 101 -16.28 -14.18 -4.59
N SER A 102 -17.48 -13.90 -5.05
CA SER A 102 -18.42 -14.78 -5.74
C SER A 102 -18.39 -14.50 -7.24
N ALA A 103 -18.98 -15.40 -8.04
CA ALA A 103 -19.08 -15.21 -9.48
C ALA A 103 -19.80 -13.89 -9.81
N GLY A 104 -19.23 -13.09 -10.71
CA GLY A 104 -19.79 -11.80 -11.15
C GLY A 104 -19.35 -10.57 -10.36
N GLU A 105 -18.92 -10.71 -9.11
CA GLU A 105 -18.57 -9.56 -8.23
C GLU A 105 -17.35 -8.77 -8.71
N ILE A 106 -16.46 -9.40 -9.50
CA ILE A 106 -15.33 -8.70 -10.14
C ILE A 106 -15.84 -7.63 -11.11
N HIS A 107 -16.91 -7.90 -11.86
CA HIS A 107 -17.48 -6.92 -12.78
C HIS A 107 -18.11 -5.74 -12.02
N GLU A 108 -18.72 -5.99 -10.86
CA GLU A 108 -19.24 -4.94 -9.99
C GLU A 108 -18.13 -4.06 -9.44
N ILE A 109 -17.05 -4.67 -8.93
CA ILE A 109 -15.86 -3.95 -8.45
C ILE A 109 -15.25 -3.10 -9.56
N ARG A 110 -15.14 -3.65 -10.78
CA ARG A 110 -14.68 -2.89 -11.94
C ARG A 110 -15.57 -1.68 -12.19
N ARG A 111 -16.88 -1.87 -12.32
CA ARG A 111 -17.82 -0.76 -12.59
C ARG A 111 -17.80 0.30 -11.49
N ALA A 112 -17.70 -0.12 -10.23
CA ALA A 112 -17.75 0.79 -9.09
C ALA A 112 -16.45 1.60 -8.92
N TYR A 113 -15.30 1.02 -9.25
CA TYR A 113 -14.01 1.57 -8.82
C TYR A 113 -12.96 1.71 -9.93
N GLU A 114 -13.28 1.46 -11.21
CA GLU A 114 -12.29 1.49 -12.29
C GLU A 114 -11.50 2.80 -12.39
N HIS A 115 -12.16 3.93 -12.13
CA HIS A 115 -11.53 5.25 -12.13
C HIS A 115 -10.46 5.35 -11.04
N ASP A 116 -10.84 5.07 -9.78
CA ASP A 116 -9.95 5.19 -8.62
C ASP A 116 -8.87 4.10 -8.57
N LEU A 117 -9.15 2.92 -9.14
CA LEU A 117 -8.16 1.86 -9.30
C LEU A 117 -7.09 2.23 -10.31
N ALA A 118 -7.42 3.10 -11.28
CA ALA A 118 -6.55 3.56 -12.36
C ALA A 118 -5.72 2.40 -12.92
N ILE A 119 -6.40 1.35 -13.39
CA ILE A 119 -5.75 0.17 -13.98
C ILE A 119 -5.19 0.54 -15.35
N ALA A 120 -3.91 0.22 -15.61
CA ALA A 120 -3.26 0.48 -16.90
C ALA A 120 -3.24 -0.78 -17.79
N ASP A 121 -3.18 -1.94 -17.15
CA ASP A 121 -3.02 -3.22 -17.82
C ASP A 121 -4.37 -3.70 -18.38
N PRO A 122 -4.51 -3.86 -19.72
CA PRO A 122 -5.75 -4.30 -20.33
C PRO A 122 -6.16 -5.72 -19.91
N ASP A 123 -5.18 -6.56 -19.55
CA ASP A 123 -5.40 -7.96 -19.15
C ASP A 123 -5.62 -8.11 -17.64
N PHE A 124 -5.61 -7.01 -16.88
CA PHE A 124 -5.75 -7.06 -15.42
C PHE A 124 -6.99 -7.84 -14.97
N TRP A 125 -8.14 -7.57 -15.59
CA TRP A 125 -9.40 -8.17 -15.18
C TRP A 125 -9.52 -9.64 -15.58
N SER A 126 -9.02 -10.01 -16.75
CA SER A 126 -8.99 -11.42 -17.19
C SER A 126 -8.01 -12.23 -16.34
N ALA A 127 -6.84 -11.67 -16.02
CA ALA A 127 -5.84 -12.30 -15.15
C ALA A 127 -6.34 -12.57 -13.73
N HIS A 128 -7.31 -11.78 -13.25
CA HIS A 128 -7.89 -11.93 -11.91
C HIS A 128 -9.29 -12.54 -11.91
N ALA A 129 -9.80 -13.01 -13.06
CA ALA A 129 -11.17 -13.53 -13.20
C ALA A 129 -11.50 -14.69 -12.25
N THR A 130 -10.49 -15.44 -11.81
CA THR A 130 -10.62 -16.60 -10.91
C THR A 130 -10.25 -16.28 -9.46
N ALA A 131 -9.99 -15.01 -9.13
CA ALA A 131 -9.70 -14.59 -7.76
C ALA A 131 -10.88 -14.90 -6.82
N ARG A 132 -10.55 -15.34 -5.60
CA ARG A 132 -11.52 -15.76 -4.58
C ARG A 132 -11.69 -14.74 -3.45
N TYR A 133 -10.78 -13.78 -3.38
CA TYR A 133 -10.74 -12.75 -2.37
C TYR A 133 -10.28 -11.44 -2.98
N VAL A 134 -10.82 -10.34 -2.46
CA VAL A 134 -10.37 -8.99 -2.77
C VAL A 134 -10.03 -8.25 -1.49
N THR A 135 -9.01 -7.42 -1.58
CA THR A 135 -8.77 -6.34 -0.64
C THR A 135 -8.65 -5.04 -1.42
N LEU A 136 -9.46 -4.04 -1.06
CA LEU A 136 -9.42 -2.69 -1.58
C LEU A 136 -9.00 -1.77 -0.42
N VAL A 137 -7.96 -0.99 -0.64
CA VAL A 137 -7.43 -0.03 0.33
C VAL A 137 -7.48 1.34 -0.29
N TRP A 138 -8.35 2.21 0.21
CA TRP A 138 -8.34 3.62 -0.16
C TRP A 138 -7.13 4.27 0.47
N ILE A 139 -6.41 5.01 -0.36
CA ILE A 139 -5.16 5.65 -0.01
C ILE A 139 -5.30 7.15 -0.10
N ASP A 140 -4.84 7.82 0.94
CA ASP A 140 -4.85 9.28 1.04
C ASP A 140 -3.58 9.78 1.74
N ASP A 141 -3.45 11.11 1.84
CA ASP A 141 -2.34 11.80 2.47
C ASP A 141 -0.99 11.32 1.89
N VAL A 142 -0.94 11.13 0.56
CA VAL A 142 0.23 10.58 -0.13
C VAL A 142 1.39 11.56 -0.04
N TRP A 143 2.53 11.08 0.47
CA TRP A 143 3.75 11.88 0.58
C TRP A 143 4.92 11.21 -0.15
N PRO A 144 5.42 11.81 -1.24
CA PRO A 144 6.63 11.33 -1.90
C PRO A 144 7.84 11.43 -0.97
N LEU A 145 8.68 10.41 -1.02
CA LEU A 145 9.97 10.39 -0.31
C LEU A 145 11.11 10.52 -1.33
N PRO A 146 12.27 11.08 -0.91
CA PRO A 146 13.49 10.85 -1.67
C PRO A 146 13.75 9.33 -1.76
N PRO A 147 14.38 8.83 -2.84
CA PRO A 147 14.69 7.42 -2.98
C PRO A 147 15.48 6.87 -1.78
N LEU A 148 14.85 6.05 -0.93
CA LEU A 148 15.53 5.41 0.20
C LEU A 148 15.79 3.92 -0.11
N PRO A 149 17.07 3.49 -0.19
CA PRO A 149 17.39 2.09 -0.45
C PRO A 149 16.81 1.15 0.62
N LEU A 150 16.07 0.16 0.17
CA LEU A 150 15.54 -0.92 1.03
C LEU A 150 15.75 -2.25 0.30
N PRO A 151 16.97 -2.82 0.35
CA PRO A 151 17.25 -4.08 -0.32
C PRO A 151 16.37 -5.19 0.25
N ARG A 152 15.75 -5.97 -0.63
CA ARG A 152 14.85 -7.06 -0.23
C ARG A 152 14.91 -8.20 -1.25
N ARG A 153 15.07 -9.42 -0.74
CA ARG A 153 15.06 -10.67 -1.54
C ARG A 153 13.70 -11.38 -1.57
N ASP A 154 12.77 -10.94 -0.75
CA ASP A 154 11.44 -11.53 -0.62
C ASP A 154 10.49 -11.00 -1.70
N ARG A 155 9.79 -11.94 -2.36
CA ARG A 155 8.94 -11.72 -3.55
C ARG A 155 7.51 -11.31 -3.22
N ARG A 156 7.11 -11.26 -1.94
CA ARG A 156 5.74 -10.88 -1.57
C ARG A 156 5.47 -9.41 -1.90
N GLY A 157 4.34 -9.17 -2.56
CA GLY A 157 3.88 -7.82 -2.94
C GLY A 157 3.39 -6.96 -1.76
N TRP A 158 3.11 -7.57 -0.61
CA TRP A 158 2.67 -6.90 0.61
C TRP A 158 3.36 -7.52 1.83
N VAL A 159 3.82 -6.69 2.76
CA VAL A 159 4.47 -7.15 4.00
C VAL A 159 3.97 -6.34 5.17
N ILE A 160 3.64 -7.02 6.26
CA ILE A 160 3.46 -6.37 7.57
C ILE A 160 4.86 -6.18 8.16
N VAL A 161 5.24 -4.93 8.36
CA VAL A 161 6.56 -4.53 8.84
C VAL A 161 6.56 -4.64 10.36
N GLN A 162 5.65 -3.92 10.99
CA GLN A 162 5.49 -3.87 12.44
C GLN A 162 4.01 -3.66 12.81
N ARG A 163 3.66 -4.08 14.02
CA ARG A 163 2.33 -4.01 14.63
C ARG A 163 2.46 -3.31 15.98
#